data_AF-A0A659UKU3-F1
#
_entry.id   AF-A0A659UKU3-F1
#
_cell.length_a   1.000
_cell.length_b   1.000
_cell.length_c   1.000
_cell.angle_alpha   90.00
_cell.angle_beta   90.00
_cell.angle_gamma   90.00
#
_symmetry.space_group_name_H-M   'P 1'
#
loop_
_entity.id
_entity.type
_entity.pdbx_description
1 polymer ?
#
loop_
_entity_poly.entity_id
_entity_poly.type
_entity_poly.pdbx_seq_one_letter_code
_entity_poly.pdbx_strand_id
1 'polypeptide(L)'
;DISYHKAFARNLGRDMEYKRYGHAGRPVVVFPTSQGRFYQFEDSGGVGALAEFIDTGRIQLFTVDGIDSESFFDKRADPAHRIARHEAYFRYVREEALPEFLETAAQANGGRRL
;
A
#
# COMPACT_ATOMS: atom_id res chain seq x y z
N ASP A 1 13.39 -9.79 4.66
CA ASP A 1 12.98 -8.68 5.54
C ASP A 1 11.50 -8.39 5.42
N ILE A 2 10.83 -8.20 6.55
CA ILE A 2 9.42 -7.80 6.64
C ILE A 2 9.33 -6.65 7.65
N SER A 3 8.59 -5.59 7.34
CA SER A 3 8.38 -4.46 8.24
C SER A 3 6.98 -3.88 8.12
N TYR A 4 6.38 -3.51 9.24
CA TYR A 4 5.11 -2.82 9.33
C TYR A 4 5.33 -1.31 9.53
N HIS A 5 4.48 -0.51 8.89
CA HIS A 5 4.53 0.94 8.94
C HIS A 5 3.13 1.52 9.14
N LYS A 6 3.06 2.59 9.93
CA LYS A 6 1.85 3.38 10.16
C LYS A 6 2.21 4.84 10.21
N ALA A 7 1.57 5.64 9.38
CA ALA A 7 1.82 7.07 9.28
C ALA A 7 0.53 7.85 8.99
N PHE A 8 0.50 9.11 9.43
CA PHE A 8 -0.64 9.99 9.19
C PHE A 8 -0.70 10.43 7.74
N ALA A 9 -1.79 10.10 7.04
CA ALA A 9 -2.05 10.48 5.66
C ALA A 9 -2.78 11.83 5.62
N ARG A 10 -2.10 12.87 5.15
CA ARG A 10 -2.60 14.25 5.18
C ARG A 10 -3.82 14.42 4.28
N ASN A 11 -3.81 13.83 3.09
CA ASN A 11 -4.95 13.87 2.17
C ASN A 11 -6.20 13.16 2.71
N LEU A 12 -6.03 12.23 3.66
CA LEU A 12 -7.12 11.44 4.24
C LEU A 12 -7.56 11.91 5.62
N GLY A 13 -6.71 12.63 6.34
CA GLY A 13 -6.96 13.08 7.72
C GLY A 13 -6.96 11.95 8.75
N ARG A 14 -6.28 10.82 8.45
CA ARG A 14 -6.21 9.64 9.34
C ARG A 14 -4.89 8.90 9.14
N ASP A 15 -4.57 8.00 10.07
CA ASP A 15 -3.47 7.07 9.89
C ASP A 15 -3.77 6.03 8.81
N MET A 16 -2.77 5.75 8.00
CA MET A 16 -2.73 4.67 7.01
C MET A 16 -1.59 3.72 7.35
N GLU A 17 -1.81 2.45 6.99
CA GLU A 17 -0.92 1.34 7.35
C GLU A 17 -0.43 0.65 6.09
N TYR A 18 0.78 0.09 6.13
CA TYR A 18 1.26 -0.80 5.09
C TYR A 18 2.30 -1.79 5.65
N LYS A 19 2.50 -2.90 4.95
CA LYS A 19 3.67 -3.77 5.16
C LYS A 19 4.60 -3.72 3.96
N ARG A 20 5.89 -3.87 4.21
CA ARG A 20 6.94 -4.00 3.20
C ARG A 20 7.62 -5.36 3.34
N TYR A 21 7.88 -6.00 2.21
CA TYR A 21 8.58 -7.28 2.11
C TYR A 21 9.74 -7.17 1.13
N GLY A 22 10.87 -7.77 1.48
CA GLY A 22 12.08 -7.75 0.67
C GLY A 22 12.98 -6.54 0.95
N HIS A 23 14.21 -6.65 0.46
CA HIS A 23 15.32 -5.77 0.83
C HIS A 23 15.90 -5.00 -0.37
N ALA A 24 15.45 -5.28 -1.59
CA ALA A 24 15.86 -4.63 -2.83
C ALA A 24 14.88 -5.00 -3.96
N GLY A 25 15.06 -4.42 -5.15
CA GLY A 25 14.35 -4.77 -6.36
C GLY A 25 13.35 -3.74 -6.83
N ARG A 26 12.57 -4.10 -7.85
CA ARG A 26 11.54 -3.22 -8.40
C ARG A 26 10.37 -3.10 -7.40
N PRO A 27 9.92 -1.89 -7.05
CA PRO A 27 8.80 -1.73 -6.14
C PRO A 27 7.51 -2.24 -6.77
N VAL A 28 6.76 -3.04 -6.03
CA VAL A 28 5.44 -3.57 -6.41
C VAL A 28 4.46 -3.23 -5.31
N VAL A 29 3.34 -2.58 -5.66
CA VAL A 29 2.29 -2.22 -4.70
C VAL A 29 1.10 -3.15 -4.88
N VAL A 30 0.60 -3.66 -3.78
CA VAL A 30 -0.62 -4.46 -3.71
C VAL A 30 -1.66 -3.70 -2.91
N PHE A 31 -2.86 -3.60 -3.49
CA PHE A 31 -4.04 -3.07 -2.85
C PHE A 31 -4.89 -4.23 -2.31
N PRO A 32 -5.57 -4.05 -1.16
CA PRO A 32 -6.40 -5.09 -0.58
C PRO A 32 -7.63 -5.32 -1.45
N THR A 33 -8.24 -6.50 -1.29
CA THR A 33 -9.56 -6.75 -1.88
C THR A 33 -10.64 -5.96 -1.15
N SER A 34 -11.88 -6.01 -1.62
CA SER A 34 -13.01 -5.32 -0.98
C SER A 34 -13.16 -5.69 0.50
N GLN A 35 -13.23 -4.68 1.35
CA GLN A 35 -13.24 -4.73 2.82
C GLN A 35 -12.05 -5.48 3.41
N GLY A 36 -10.97 -5.63 2.62
CA GLY A 36 -9.71 -6.18 3.06
C GLY A 36 -8.86 -5.15 3.78
N ARG A 37 -7.77 -5.64 4.36
CA ARG A 37 -6.75 -4.83 5.01
C ARG A 37 -5.38 -5.13 4.41
N PHE A 38 -4.41 -4.26 4.68
CA PHE A 38 -3.03 -4.39 4.22
C PHE A 38 -2.36 -5.77 4.46
N TYR A 39 -2.79 -6.56 5.45
CA TYR A 39 -2.25 -7.89 5.73
C TYR A 39 -2.94 -9.02 4.94
N GLN A 40 -4.07 -8.76 4.28
CA GLN A 40 -4.87 -9.80 3.63
C GLN A 40 -4.12 -10.53 2.51
N PHE A 41 -3.24 -9.83 1.78
CA PHE A 41 -2.45 -10.44 0.71
C PHE A 41 -1.42 -11.45 1.27
N GLU A 42 -0.92 -11.22 2.49
CA GLU A 42 -0.07 -12.16 3.19
C GLU A 42 -0.87 -13.36 3.70
N ASP A 43 -1.97 -13.10 4.41
CA ASP A 43 -2.84 -14.13 4.99
C ASP A 43 -3.42 -15.10 3.94
N SER A 44 -3.66 -14.60 2.73
CA SER A 44 -4.13 -15.41 1.59
C SER A 44 -3.01 -16.17 0.85
N GLY A 45 -1.76 -16.07 1.32
CA GLY A 45 -0.60 -16.75 0.74
C GLY A 45 0.03 -16.04 -0.46
N GLY A 46 -0.46 -14.86 -0.85
CA GLY A 46 0.05 -14.09 -1.99
C GLY A 46 1.52 -13.68 -1.82
N VAL A 47 1.93 -13.28 -0.61
CA VAL A 47 3.35 -13.00 -0.29
C VAL A 47 4.19 -14.28 -0.46
N GLY A 48 3.72 -15.41 0.05
CA GLY A 48 4.41 -16.70 -0.08
C GLY A 48 4.57 -17.14 -1.53
N ALA A 49 3.55 -16.92 -2.37
CA ALA A 49 3.62 -17.21 -3.80
C ALA A 49 4.68 -16.36 -4.55
N LEU A 50 5.06 -15.20 -4.01
CA LEU A 50 6.08 -14.31 -4.57
C LEU A 50 7.44 -14.43 -3.87
N ALA A 51 7.60 -15.36 -2.92
CA ALA A 51 8.77 -15.44 -2.04
C ALA A 51 10.10 -15.46 -2.80
N GLU A 52 10.23 -16.25 -3.86
CA GLU A 52 11.47 -16.30 -4.66
C GLU A 52 11.88 -14.90 -5.16
N PHE A 53 10.94 -14.13 -5.69
CA PHE A 53 11.22 -12.79 -6.23
C PHE A 53 11.57 -11.79 -5.13
N ILE A 54 10.95 -11.93 -3.96
CA ILE A 54 11.17 -11.07 -2.79
C ILE A 54 12.55 -11.38 -2.18
N ASP A 55 12.85 -12.66 -1.97
CA ASP A 55 14.04 -13.14 -1.29
C ASP A 55 15.30 -12.94 -2.13
N THR A 56 15.18 -13.03 -3.47
CA THR A 56 16.29 -12.75 -4.39
C THR A 56 16.44 -11.26 -4.73
N GLY A 57 15.62 -10.38 -4.13
CA GLY A 57 15.67 -8.94 -4.36
C GLY A 57 15.29 -8.53 -5.79
N ARG A 58 14.50 -9.35 -6.51
CA ARG A 58 13.93 -8.96 -7.81
C ARG A 58 12.79 -7.97 -7.64
N ILE A 59 12.00 -8.11 -6.57
CA ILE A 59 10.95 -7.16 -6.21
C ILE A 59 11.03 -6.78 -4.73
N GLN A 60 10.59 -5.57 -4.44
CA GLN A 60 10.25 -5.14 -3.09
C GLN A 60 8.74 -4.87 -3.03
N LEU A 61 8.03 -5.63 -2.21
CA LEU A 61 6.57 -5.64 -2.18
C LEU A 61 6.05 -4.71 -1.09
N PHE A 62 5.06 -3.88 -1.40
CA PHE A 62 4.37 -3.00 -0.47
C PHE A 62 2.88 -3.32 -0.49
N THR A 63 2.32 -3.77 0.63
CA THR A 63 0.87 -4.01 0.76
C THR A 63 0.27 -2.85 1.53
N VAL A 64 -0.36 -1.91 0.83
CA VAL A 64 -0.93 -0.68 1.41
C VAL A 64 -2.38 -0.89 1.84
N ASP A 65 -2.84 -0.24 2.91
CA ASP A 65 -4.22 -0.38 3.36
C ASP A 65 -5.23 0.33 2.44
N GLY A 66 -6.51 -0.07 2.55
CA GLY A 66 -7.64 0.53 1.84
C GLY A 66 -8.52 1.38 2.76
N ILE A 67 -9.44 2.13 2.16
CA ILE A 67 -10.50 2.88 2.88
C ILE A 67 -11.89 2.62 2.29
N ASP A 68 -12.09 1.46 1.67
CA ASP A 68 -13.31 1.21 0.93
C ASP A 68 -14.57 1.18 1.82
N SER A 69 -14.43 0.80 3.09
CA SER A 69 -15.43 0.93 4.15
C SER A 69 -15.88 2.38 4.42
N GLU A 70 -15.06 3.37 4.09
CA GLU A 70 -15.35 4.80 4.22
C GLU A 70 -15.76 5.44 2.87
N SER A 71 -15.77 4.66 1.79
CA SER A 71 -16.12 5.13 0.46
C SER A 71 -17.18 4.23 -0.18
N PHE A 72 -16.82 3.31 -1.07
CA PHE A 72 -17.82 2.55 -1.81
C PHE A 72 -18.64 1.58 -0.95
N PHE A 73 -18.13 1.15 0.20
CA PHE A 73 -18.85 0.29 1.14
C PHE A 73 -19.57 1.05 2.26
N ASP A 74 -19.38 2.37 2.38
CA ASP A 74 -20.22 3.16 3.29
C ASP A 74 -21.62 3.34 2.66
N LYS A 75 -22.54 2.44 2.99
CA LYS A 75 -23.93 2.48 2.50
C LYS A 75 -24.79 3.51 3.22
N ARG A 76 -24.26 4.16 4.26
CA ARG A 76 -24.97 5.20 5.03
C ARG A 76 -24.66 6.59 4.51
N ALA A 77 -23.50 6.79 3.91
CA ALA A 77 -23.11 8.04 3.27
C ALA A 77 -23.78 8.26 1.92
N ASP A 78 -24.00 9.53 1.56
CA ASP A 78 -24.48 9.90 0.24
C ASP A 78 -23.42 9.64 -0.85
N PRO A 79 -23.80 9.47 -2.13
CA PRO A 79 -22.87 9.18 -3.21
C PRO A 79 -21.74 10.21 -3.38
N ALA A 80 -22.00 11.50 -3.16
CA ALA A 80 -20.99 12.54 -3.35
C ALA A 80 -19.91 12.44 -2.26
N HIS A 81 -20.30 12.19 -1.01
CA HIS A 81 -19.36 11.93 0.08
C HIS A 81 -18.46 10.73 -0.22
N ARG A 82 -19.04 9.61 -0.68
CA ARG A 82 -18.30 8.38 -0.98
C ARG A 82 -17.25 8.59 -2.08
N ILE A 83 -17.61 9.33 -3.12
CA ILE A 83 -16.68 9.72 -4.19
C ILE A 83 -15.60 10.66 -3.65
N ALA A 84 -15.96 11.66 -2.85
CA ALA A 84 -14.99 12.58 -2.25
C ALA A 84 -13.97 11.86 -1.36
N ARG A 85 -14.39 10.85 -0.59
CA ARG A 85 -13.48 9.98 0.19
C ARG A 85 -12.59 9.15 -0.72
N HIS A 86 -13.13 8.57 -1.78
CA HIS A 86 -12.32 7.80 -2.75
C HIS A 86 -11.28 8.67 -3.46
N GLU A 87 -11.63 9.89 -3.86
CA GLU A 87 -10.71 10.87 -4.43
C GLU A 87 -9.61 11.29 -3.43
N ALA A 88 -9.96 11.45 -2.15
CA ALA A 88 -8.97 11.69 -1.10
C ALA A 88 -7.97 10.53 -0.95
N TYR A 89 -8.44 9.28 -1.09
CA TYR A 89 -7.56 8.11 -1.13
C TYR A 89 -6.65 8.10 -2.35
N PHE A 90 -7.17 8.44 -3.52
CA PHE A 90 -6.37 8.52 -4.73
C PHE A 90 -5.24 9.56 -4.60
N ARG A 91 -5.54 10.74 -4.03
CA ARG A 91 -4.52 11.75 -3.70
C ARG A 91 -3.49 11.22 -2.70
N TYR A 92 -3.92 10.56 -1.62
CA TYR A 92 -3.00 9.92 -0.68
C TYR A 92 -2.05 8.94 -1.37
N VAL A 93 -2.59 8.02 -2.19
CA VAL A 93 -1.77 7.02 -2.89
C VAL A 93 -0.77 7.70 -3.82
N ARG A 94 -1.23 8.67 -4.62
CA ARG A 94 -0.40 9.35 -5.63
C ARG A 94 0.66 10.27 -5.03
N GLU A 95 0.30 11.03 -4.01
CA GLU A 95 1.09 12.17 -3.52
C GLU A 95 1.85 11.87 -2.23
N GLU A 96 1.51 10.80 -1.53
CA GLU A 96 2.13 10.42 -0.26
C GLU A 96 2.71 8.99 -0.32
N ALA A 97 1.88 7.97 -0.56
CA ALA A 97 2.30 6.56 -0.45
C ALA A 97 3.29 6.15 -1.56
N LEU A 98 2.96 6.39 -2.84
CA LEU A 98 3.82 6.00 -3.95
C LEU A 98 5.20 6.70 -3.91
N PRO A 99 5.30 8.02 -3.65
CA PRO A 99 6.60 8.66 -3.43
C PRO A 99 7.41 8.02 -2.31
N GLU A 100 6.79 7.70 -1.17
CA GLU A 100 7.46 7.02 -0.04
C GLU A 100 7.98 5.64 -0.42
N PHE A 101 7.18 4.84 -1.13
CA PHE A 101 7.58 3.49 -1.55
C PHE A 101 8.70 3.53 -2.60
N LEU A 102 8.63 4.47 -3.55
CA LEU A 102 9.67 4.67 -4.55
C LEU A 102 10.99 5.12 -3.92
N GLU A 103 10.95 6.05 -2.97
CA GLU A 103 12.13 6.52 -2.25
C GLU A 103 12.74 5.40 -1.39
N THR A 104 11.90 4.67 -0.66
CA THR A 104 12.31 3.49 0.13
C THR A 104 13.00 2.44 -0.74
N ALA A 105 12.42 2.13 -1.91
CA ALA A 105 13.01 1.18 -2.84
C ALA A 105 14.30 1.71 -3.47
N ALA A 106 14.37 2.99 -3.81
CA ALA A 106 15.59 3.60 -4.33
C ALA A 106 16.73 3.50 -3.31
N GLN A 107 16.47 3.81 -2.05
CA GLN A 107 17.46 3.69 -0.96
C GLN A 107 17.93 2.24 -0.80
N ALA A 108 16.99 1.28 -0.79
CA ALA A 108 17.29 -0.16 -0.75
C ALA A 108 18.13 -0.63 -1.96
N ASN A 109 17.99 0.03 -3.12
CA ASN A 109 18.71 -0.28 -4.35
C ASN A 109 20.04 0.49 -4.52
N GLY A 110 20.54 1.14 -3.47
CA GLY A 110 21.76 1.95 -3.53
C GLY A 110 21.58 3.25 -4.32
N GLY A 111 20.38 3.84 -4.27
CA GLY A 111 20.00 5.08 -4.94
C GLY A 111 19.41 4.90 -6.34
N ARG A 112 19.35 3.67 -6.88
CA ARG A 112 18.81 3.41 -8.24
C ARG A 112 17.29 3.31 -8.24
N ARG A 113 16.65 3.97 -9.21
CA ARG A 113 15.22 3.82 -9.50
C ARG A 113 15.06 2.74 -10.59
N LEU A 114 14.36 1.65 -10.26
CA LEU A 114 14.12 0.47 -11.12
C LEU A 114 12.68 0.40 -11.65
#